data_AF-A0A0P1EPZ8-F1
#
_entry.id   AF-A0A0P1EPZ8-F1
#
_cell.length_a   1.000
_cell.length_b   1.000
_cell.length_c   1.000
_cell.angle_alpha   90.00
_cell.angle_beta   90.00
_cell.angle_gamma   90.00
#
_symmetry.space_group_name_H-M   'P 1'
#
loop_
_entity.id
_entity.type
_entity.pdbx_description
1 polymer ?
#
loop_
_entity_poly.entity_id
_entity_poly.type
_entity_poly.pdbx_seq_one_letter_code
_entity_poly.pdbx_strand_id
1 'polypeptide(L)'
;MTTRTTADVLSTIAEDVADLASIAHALDNLTCELDLSGIDQTKIRDLQRVDALFQHLDDIAVLLTSMSKMIGSGPDLSVKDLKNSVRLDYLKSRLCSRDKAADMSPDAGTVNLF
;
A
#
# COMPACT_ATOMS: atom_id res chain seq x y z
N MET A 1 -13.86 -22.21 -10.22
CA MET A 1 -12.66 -21.67 -9.55
C MET A 1 -12.42 -20.29 -10.11
N THR A 2 -12.31 -19.27 -9.26
CA THR A 2 -12.00 -17.90 -9.72
C THR A 2 -10.48 -17.78 -9.84
N THR A 3 -10.00 -17.46 -11.03
CA THR A 3 -8.59 -17.18 -11.30
C THR A 3 -8.42 -15.70 -11.65
N ARG A 4 -7.21 -15.18 -11.42
CA ARG A 4 -6.79 -13.87 -11.90
C ARG A 4 -5.44 -14.00 -12.56
N THR A 5 -5.22 -13.21 -13.59
CA THR A 5 -3.92 -13.20 -14.26
C THR A 5 -2.86 -12.65 -13.31
N THR A 6 -1.61 -13.10 -13.46
CA THR A 6 -0.52 -12.62 -12.60
C THR A 6 -0.38 -11.10 -12.70
N ALA A 7 -0.60 -10.53 -13.88
CA ALA A 7 -0.52 -9.08 -14.08
C ALA A 7 -1.64 -8.32 -13.37
N ASP A 8 -2.85 -8.87 -13.32
CA ASP A 8 -3.95 -8.29 -12.54
C ASP A 8 -3.62 -8.29 -11.05
N VAL A 9 -3.04 -9.37 -10.54
CA VAL A 9 -2.65 -9.48 -9.12
C VAL A 9 -1.53 -8.50 -8.80
N LEU A 10 -0.50 -8.42 -9.62
CA LEU A 10 0.59 -7.45 -9.45
C LEU A 10 0.08 -6.00 -9.49
N SER A 11 -0.87 -5.70 -10.38
CA SER A 11 -1.45 -4.36 -10.48
C SER A 11 -2.31 -4.02 -9.25
N THR A 12 -3.11 -4.96 -8.74
CA THR A 12 -3.85 -4.79 -7.49
C THR A 12 -2.92 -4.54 -6.31
N ILE A 13 -1.81 -5.27 -6.19
CA ILE A 13 -0.84 -5.04 -5.11
C ILE A 13 -0.11 -3.69 -5.31
N ALA A 14 0.21 -3.32 -6.55
CA ALA A 14 0.85 -2.04 -6.84
C ALA A 14 -0.04 -0.86 -6.42
N GLU A 15 -1.34 -0.92 -6.71
CA GLU A 15 -2.33 0.07 -6.26
C GLU A 15 -2.36 0.14 -4.72
N ASP A 16 -2.48 -0.99 -4.03
CA ASP A 16 -2.54 -1.01 -2.56
C ASP A 16 -1.23 -0.47 -1.92
N VAL A 17 -0.07 -0.71 -2.54
CA VAL A 17 1.22 -0.19 -2.08
C VAL A 17 1.34 1.31 -2.35
N ALA A 18 0.86 1.81 -3.49
CA ALA A 18 0.82 3.23 -3.80
C ALA A 18 -0.07 4.00 -2.82
N ASP A 19 -1.22 3.43 -2.44
CA ASP A 19 -2.10 4.01 -1.43
C ASP A 19 -1.38 4.10 -0.07
N LEU A 20 -0.62 3.07 0.33
CA LEU A 20 0.20 3.11 1.54
C LEU A 20 1.31 4.16 1.46
N ALA A 21 1.94 4.32 0.30
CA ALA A 21 2.91 5.38 0.06
C ALA A 21 2.27 6.76 0.26
N SER A 22 1.08 6.99 -0.31
CA SER A 22 0.32 8.24 -0.13
C SER A 22 0.02 8.54 1.35
N ILE A 23 -0.35 7.52 2.14
CA ILE A 23 -0.55 7.67 3.59
C ILE A 23 0.75 8.02 4.30
N ALA A 24 1.86 7.34 3.98
CA ALA A 24 3.16 7.65 4.55
C ALA A 24 3.59 9.08 4.23
N HIS A 25 3.32 9.56 3.01
CA HIS A 25 3.58 10.94 2.61
C HIS A 25 2.69 11.95 3.35
N ALA A 26 1.39 11.64 3.53
CA ALA A 26 0.50 12.48 4.32
C ALA A 26 0.95 12.57 5.79
N LEU A 27 1.42 11.46 6.37
CA LEU A 27 2.00 11.44 7.71
C LEU A 27 3.28 12.28 7.78
N ASP A 28 4.18 12.17 6.80
CA ASP A 28 5.40 12.97 6.73
C ASP A 28 5.09 14.48 6.68
N ASN A 29 4.14 14.88 5.82
CA ASN A 29 3.69 16.27 5.71
C ASN A 29 3.10 16.79 7.04
N LEU A 30 2.25 16.01 7.70
CA LEU A 30 1.71 16.37 9.02
C LEU A 30 2.82 16.51 10.06
N THR A 31 3.86 15.68 9.99
CA THR A 31 4.98 15.77 10.93
C THR A 31 5.90 16.95 10.67
N CYS A 32 6.00 17.42 9.42
CA CYS A 32 6.70 18.65 9.08
C CYS A 32 6.02 19.91 9.63
N GLU A 33 4.70 19.86 9.88
CA GLU A 33 3.92 20.96 10.46
C GLU A 33 3.97 21.00 12.00
N LEU A 34 4.52 19.97 12.65
CA LEU A 34 4.64 19.93 14.11
C LEU A 34 5.76 20.85 14.60
N ASP A 35 5.52 21.56 15.70
CA ASP A 35 6.59 22.22 16.44
C ASP A 35 7.47 21.16 17.13
N LEU A 36 8.66 20.94 16.56
CA LEU A 36 9.63 19.97 17.05
C LEU A 36 10.56 20.56 18.13
N SER A 37 10.31 21.79 18.61
CA SER A 37 11.13 22.40 19.67
C SER A 37 11.03 21.59 20.97
N GLY A 38 12.17 21.05 21.42
CA GLY A 38 12.25 20.22 22.62
C GLY A 38 11.91 18.73 22.41
N ILE A 39 11.72 18.27 21.17
CA ILE A 39 11.53 16.85 20.86
C ILE A 39 12.88 16.10 20.87
N ASP A 40 12.88 14.91 21.48
CA ASP A 40 14.04 14.02 21.55
C ASP A 40 14.51 13.59 20.14
N GLN A 41 15.84 13.48 19.94
CA GLN A 41 16.46 13.04 18.69
C GLN A 41 15.99 11.64 18.23
N THR A 42 15.56 10.79 19.16
CA THR A 42 14.98 9.47 18.83
C THR A 42 13.68 9.61 18.03
N LYS A 43 12.82 10.57 18.39
CA LYS A 43 11.56 10.86 17.68
C LYS A 43 11.82 11.50 16.32
N ILE A 44 12.82 12.37 16.20
CA ILE A 44 13.23 12.93 14.90
C ILE A 44 13.70 11.82 13.94
N ARG A 45 14.44 10.83 14.45
CA ARG A 45 14.84 9.66 13.65
C ARG A 45 13.63 8.82 13.22
N ASP A 46 12.61 8.70 14.06
CA ASP A 46 11.39 8.00 13.68
C ASP A 46 10.61 8.76 12.60
N LEU A 47 10.61 10.09 12.59
CA LEU A 47 10.05 10.89 11.49
C LEU A 47 10.79 10.66 10.16
N GLN A 48 12.12 10.65 10.18
CA GLN A 48 12.92 10.34 8.99
C GLN A 48 12.66 8.92 8.45
N ARG A 49 12.27 7.98 9.31
CA ARG A 49 11.88 6.63 8.88
C ARG A 49 10.53 6.63 8.16
N VAL A 50 9.64 7.61 8.41
CA VAL A 50 8.36 7.75 7.70
C VAL A 50 8.60 8.25 6.26
N ASP A 51 9.47 9.23 6.06
CA ASP A 51 9.88 9.65 4.71
C ASP A 51 10.54 8.50 3.92
N ALA A 52 11.49 7.79 4.55
CA ALA A 52 12.10 6.61 3.93
C ALA A 52 11.07 5.51 3.61
N LEU A 53 10.06 5.34 4.48
CA LEU A 53 8.96 4.39 4.24
C LEU A 53 8.13 4.80 3.02
N PHE A 54 7.81 6.10 2.87
CA PHE A 54 7.12 6.60 1.68
C PHE A 54 7.90 6.25 0.40
N GLN A 55 9.17 6.61 0.33
CA GLN A 55 10.02 6.36 -0.85
C GLN A 55 10.10 4.87 -1.18
N HIS A 56 10.28 4.02 -0.17
CA HIS A 56 10.33 2.57 -0.37
C HIS A 56 9.01 1.98 -0.87
N LEU A 57 7.88 2.45 -0.36
CA LEU A 57 6.57 1.99 -0.82
C LEU A 57 6.31 2.46 -2.26
N ASP A 58 6.62 3.71 -2.58
CA ASP A 58 6.45 4.25 -3.94
C ASP A 58 7.31 3.48 -4.96
N ASP A 59 8.58 3.23 -4.65
CA ASP A 59 9.47 2.41 -5.49
C ASP A 59 8.93 0.99 -5.72
N ILE A 60 8.38 0.35 -4.68
CA ILE A 60 7.78 -0.98 -4.80
C ILE A 60 6.52 -0.94 -5.69
N ALA A 61 5.67 0.08 -5.54
CA ALA A 61 4.48 0.24 -6.38
C ALA A 61 4.85 0.43 -7.87
N VAL A 62 5.85 1.26 -8.15
CA VAL A 62 6.38 1.48 -9.50
C VAL A 62 6.99 0.20 -10.07
N LEU A 63 7.75 -0.55 -9.27
CA LEU A 63 8.35 -1.82 -9.67
C LEU A 63 7.27 -2.86 -10.00
N LEU A 64 6.27 -3.04 -9.14
CA LEU A 64 5.17 -3.99 -9.36
C LEU A 64 4.35 -3.64 -10.61
N THR A 65 4.10 -2.35 -10.84
CA THR A 65 3.43 -1.84 -12.05
C THR A 65 4.27 -2.12 -13.30
N SER A 66 5.58 -1.95 -13.22
CA SER A 66 6.49 -2.22 -14.33
C SER A 66 6.53 -3.73 -14.63
N MET A 67 6.58 -4.57 -13.59
CA MET A 67 6.49 -6.01 -13.72
C MET A 67 5.16 -6.43 -14.36
N SER A 68 4.02 -5.88 -13.93
CA SER A 68 2.72 -6.25 -14.52
C SER A 68 2.67 -5.98 -16.02
N LYS A 69 3.25 -4.85 -16.47
CA LYS A 69 3.39 -4.51 -17.90
C LYS A 69 4.34 -5.45 -18.64
N MET A 70 5.45 -5.83 -18.02
CA MET A 70 6.48 -6.69 -18.63
C MET A 70 5.99 -8.12 -18.86
N ILE A 71 5.15 -8.67 -17.96
CA ILE A 71 4.71 -10.07 -18.08
C ILE A 71 3.51 -10.28 -19.00
N GLY A 72 2.92 -9.22 -19.56
CA GLY A 72 1.65 -9.31 -20.30
C GLY A 72 0.50 -9.69 -19.36
N SER A 73 -0.28 -10.72 -19.64
CA SER A 73 -1.23 -11.27 -18.66
C SER A 73 -0.52 -12.19 -17.64
N GLY A 74 0.53 -12.90 -18.05
CA GLY A 74 1.13 -13.97 -17.25
C GLY A 74 0.17 -15.16 -17.03
N PRO A 75 0.56 -16.13 -16.18
CA PRO A 75 -0.29 -17.27 -15.85
C PRO A 75 -1.45 -16.88 -14.94
N ASP A 76 -2.50 -17.69 -14.99
CA ASP A 76 -3.65 -17.60 -14.09
C ASP A 76 -3.29 -18.13 -12.69
N LEU A 77 -3.54 -17.32 -11.68
CA LEU A 77 -3.36 -17.62 -10.27
C LEU A 77 -4.70 -17.92 -9.60
N SER A 78 -4.70 -18.91 -8.71
CA SER A 78 -5.85 -19.28 -7.90
C SER A 78 -6.14 -18.21 -6.85
N VAL A 79 -7.28 -17.51 -6.97
CA VAL A 79 -7.68 -16.48 -6.00
C VAL A 79 -7.85 -17.08 -4.59
N LYS A 80 -8.27 -18.34 -4.50
CA LYS A 80 -8.42 -19.06 -3.22
C LYS A 80 -7.08 -19.21 -2.49
N ASP A 81 -6.04 -19.60 -3.21
CA ASP A 81 -4.73 -19.85 -2.61
C ASP A 81 -4.04 -18.53 -2.24
N LEU A 82 -4.18 -17.50 -3.09
CA LEU A 82 -3.72 -16.16 -2.80
C LEU A 82 -4.41 -15.58 -1.54
N LYS A 83 -5.73 -15.68 -1.45
CA LYS A 83 -6.51 -15.22 -0.28
C LYS A 83 -6.05 -15.88 1.02
N ASN A 84 -5.75 -17.17 0.99
CA ASN A 84 -5.29 -17.91 2.17
C ASN A 84 -3.85 -17.55 2.57
N SER A 85 -3.06 -17.00 1.66
CA SER A 85 -1.69 -16.56 1.89
C SER A 85 -1.60 -15.14 2.47
N VAL A 86 -2.70 -14.39 2.43
CA VAL A 86 -2.80 -12.99 2.86
C VAL A 86 -3.48 -12.90 4.21
N ARG A 87 -2.93 -12.09 5.13
CA ARG A 87 -3.53 -11.89 6.47
C ARG A 87 -4.60 -10.81 6.49
N LEU A 88 -4.41 -9.73 5.74
CA LEU A 88 -5.27 -8.54 5.75
C LEU A 88 -6.58 -8.79 4.99
N ASP A 89 -7.72 -8.57 5.67
CA ASP A 89 -9.04 -8.78 5.07
C ASP A 89 -9.35 -7.82 3.92
N TYR A 90 -8.79 -6.60 3.97
CA TYR A 90 -8.87 -5.65 2.86
C TYR A 90 -8.25 -6.23 1.58
N LEU A 91 -6.98 -6.67 1.63
CA LEU A 91 -6.31 -7.25 0.47
C LEU A 91 -6.99 -8.57 0.02
N LYS A 92 -7.55 -9.37 0.94
CA LYS A 92 -8.38 -10.53 0.58
C LYS A 92 -9.61 -10.12 -0.25
N SER A 93 -10.28 -9.04 0.15
CA SER A 93 -11.43 -8.49 -0.57
C SER A 93 -11.01 -8.00 -1.96
N ARG A 94 -9.93 -7.23 -2.05
CA ARG A 94 -9.34 -6.72 -3.30
C ARG A 94 -8.89 -7.82 -4.27
N LEU A 95 -8.38 -8.94 -3.76
CA LEU A 95 -8.06 -10.10 -4.60
C LEU A 95 -9.31 -10.78 -5.17
N CYS A 96 -10.44 -10.71 -4.45
CA CYS A 96 -11.72 -11.29 -4.88
C CYS A 96 -12.52 -10.34 -5.80
N SER A 97 -12.33 -9.03 -5.68
CA SER A 97 -12.94 -8.03 -6.56
C SER A 97 -12.05 -7.73 -7.77
N ARG A 98 -12.66 -7.30 -8.89
CA ARG A 98 -11.95 -6.69 -10.02
C ARG A 98 -11.94 -5.17 -9.97
N ASP A 99 -12.58 -4.60 -8.95
CA ASP A 99 -12.69 -3.16 -8.79
C ASP A 99 -11.36 -2.57 -8.34
N LYS A 100 -11.07 -1.37 -8.84
CA LYS A 100 -9.93 -0.57 -8.40
C LYS A 100 -10.08 -0.22 -6.91
N ALA A 101 -8.95 0.11 -6.28
CA ALA A 101 -8.98 0.59 -4.91
C ALA A 101 -9.88 1.83 -4.89
N ALA A 102 -10.86 1.85 -3.98
CA ALA A 102 -11.50 3.10 -3.66
C ALA A 102 -10.42 3.96 -3.00
N ASP A 103 -10.21 5.18 -3.52
CA ASP A 103 -9.32 6.15 -2.90
C ASP A 103 -9.60 6.16 -1.40
N MET A 104 -8.62 5.74 -0.60
CA MET A 104 -8.67 5.97 0.83
C MET A 104 -8.44 7.47 1.02
N SER A 105 -9.50 8.26 0.86
CA SER A 105 -9.47 9.66 1.24
C SER A 105 -8.99 9.72 2.69
N PRO A 106 -7.92 10.48 3.00
CA PRO A 106 -7.45 10.64 4.38
C PRO A 106 -8.49 11.35 5.27
N ASP A 107 -9.59 11.83 4.68
CA ASP A 107 -10.71 12.43 5.37
C ASP A 107 -11.90 11.43 5.48
N ALA A 108 -11.87 10.60 6.54
CA ALA A 108 -13.03 10.13 7.31
C ALA A 108 -12.70 8.82 8.06
N GLY A 109 -12.35 8.95 9.34
CA GLY A 109 -12.47 7.82 10.25
C GLY A 109 -11.48 7.89 11.40
N THR A 110 -11.96 8.36 12.55
CA THR A 110 -11.35 8.14 13.86
C THR A 110 -10.84 6.71 13.94
N VAL A 111 -9.52 6.53 13.91
CA VAL A 111 -8.89 5.23 14.12
C VAL A 111 -9.12 4.87 15.59
N ASN A 112 -10.17 4.10 15.88
CA ASN A 112 -10.30 3.41 17.15
C ASN A 112 -9.26 2.28 17.17
N LEU A 113 -8.08 2.61 17.69
CA LEU A 113 -7.12 1.61 18.13
C LEU A 113 -7.66 1.01 19.43
N PHE A 114 -8.18 -0.22 19.33
CA PHE A 114 -8.40 -1.07 20.50
C PHE A 114 -7.06 -1.46 21.13
#